data_AF-A0A2H5FQE7-F1
#
_entry.id   AF-A0A2H5FQE7-F1
#
_cell.length_a   1.000
_cell.length_b   1.000
_cell.length_c   1.000
_cell.angle_alpha   90.00
_cell.angle_beta   90.00
_cell.angle_gamma   90.00
#
_symmetry.space_group_name_H-M   'P 1'
#
loop_
_entity.id
_entity.type
_entity.pdbx_description
1 polymer ?
#
loop_
_entity_poly.entity_id
_entity_poly.type
_entity_poly.pdbx_seq_one_letter_code
_entity_poly.pdbx_strand_id
1 'polypeptide(L)' 'MENLLSSKQVEPNESLGKAINYMLKHWEKLTRFLQIPGAPIHNNDLERGLKMASLQK' A
#
# COMPACT_ATOMS: atom_id res chain seq x y z
N MET A 1 -8.74 6.60 9.65
CA MET A 1 -7.39 6.16 10.03
C MET A 1 -6.54 7.32 10.55
N GLU A 2 -6.65 8.52 9.96
CA GLU A 2 -5.97 9.75 10.43
C GLU A 2 -6.19 10.05 11.93
N ASN A 3 -7.40 9.78 12.44
CA ASN A 3 -7.72 9.96 13.85
C ASN A 3 -6.84 9.16 14.82
N LEU A 4 -6.28 8.02 14.41
CA LEU A 4 -5.42 7.20 15.29
C LEU A 4 -4.08 7.89 15.57
N LEU A 5 -3.54 8.59 14.56
CA LEU A 5 -2.30 9.35 14.68
C LEU A 5 -2.55 10.70 15.37
N SER A 6 -3.63 11.40 15.01
CA SER A 6 -3.94 12.71 15.61
C SER A 6 -4.36 12.62 17.09
N SER A 7 -5.02 11.53 17.49
CA SER A 7 -5.35 11.24 18.90
C SER A 7 -4.21 10.59 19.69
N LYS A 8 -3.02 10.44 19.09
CA LYS A 8 -1.82 9.83 19.71
C LYS A 8 -2.05 8.40 20.25
N GLN A 9 -3.00 7.67 19.68
CA GLN A 9 -3.22 6.26 20.02
C GLN A 9 -2.16 5.34 19.39
N VAL A 10 -1.50 5.80 18.33
CA VAL A 10 -0.40 5.10 17.64
C VAL A 10 0.77 6.04 17.47
N GLU A 11 1.96 5.59 17.87
CA GLU A 11 3.18 6.36 17.70
C GLU A 11 3.60 6.40 16.21
N PRO A 12 3.75 7.59 15.59
CA PRO A 12 4.00 7.73 14.15
C PRO A 12 5.25 7.02 13.63
N ASN A 13 6.26 6.84 14.50
CA ASN A 13 7.56 6.28 14.14
C ASN A 13 7.64 4.76 14.31
N GLU A 14 6.65 4.16 14.97
CA GLU A 14 6.55 2.71 15.08
C GLU A 14 6.05 2.07 13.77
N SER A 15 6.14 0.75 13.69
CA SER A 15 5.77 0.00 12.48
C SER A 15 4.35 0.31 12.00
N LEU A 16 3.38 0.30 12.91
CA LEU A 16 1.98 0.61 12.60
C LEU A 16 1.79 2.09 12.20
N GLY A 17 2.42 3.01 12.92
CA GLY A 17 2.35 4.44 12.61
C GLY A 17 2.92 4.77 11.23
N LYS A 18 4.05 4.14 10.87
CA LYS A 18 4.65 4.22 9.54
C LYS A 18 3.73 3.64 8.46
N ALA A 19 3.10 2.50 8.71
CA ALA A 19 2.17 1.89 7.77
C ALA A 19 0.93 2.77 7.53
N ILE A 20 0.33 3.33 8.60
CA ILE A 20 -0.79 4.26 8.49
C ILE A 20 -0.37 5.50 7.70
N ASN A 21 0.77 6.12 8.03
CA ASN A 21 1.29 7.27 7.31
C ASN A 21 1.51 6.99 5.82
N TYR A 22 2.05 5.82 5.48
CA TYR A 22 2.23 5.39 4.10
C TYR A 22 0.90 5.28 3.36
N MET A 23 -0.10 4.61 3.97
CA MET A 23 -1.43 4.49 3.39
C MET A 23 -2.08 5.86 3.14
N LEU A 24 -2.00 6.77 4.11
CA LEU A 24 -2.56 8.12 3.99
C LEU A 24 -1.89 8.92 2.86
N LYS A 25 -0.55 8.87 2.78
CA LYS A 25 0.21 9.58 1.73
C LYS A 25 -0.01 9.03 0.32
N HIS A 26 -0.40 7.77 0.20
CA HIS A 26 -0.49 7.08 -1.09
C HIS A 26 -1.89 6.57 -1.43
N TRP A 27 -2.91 7.01 -0.68
CA TRP A 27 -4.28 6.48 -0.76
C TRP A 27 -4.85 6.47 -2.19
N GLU A 28 -4.66 7.56 -2.94
CA GLU A 28 -5.14 7.65 -4.32
C GLU A 28 -4.54 6.55 -5.21
N LYS A 29 -3.24 6.29 -5.08
CA LYS A 29 -2.53 5.25 -5.86
C LYS A 29 -2.99 3.86 -5.45
N LEU A 30 -3.12 3.62 -4.15
CA LEU A 30 -3.56 2.34 -3.59
C LEU A 30 -5.00 1.98 -3.96
N THR A 31 -5.82 2.96 -4.34
CA THR A 31 -7.25 2.77 -4.66
C THR A 31 -7.57 2.91 -6.14
N ARG A 32 -6.57 3.07 -7.03
CA ARG A 32 -6.80 3.24 -8.48
C ARG A 32 -7.59 2.12 -9.14
N PHE A 33 -7.51 0.90 -8.61
CA PHE A 33 -8.29 -0.24 -9.13
C PHE A 33 -9.81 -0.01 -9.02
N LEU A 34 -10.28 0.91 -8.18
CA LEU A 34 -11.69 1.27 -8.08
C LEU A 34 -12.17 2.17 -9.23
N GLN A 35 -11.26 2.80 -9.97
CA GLN A 35 -11.61 3.73 -11.06
C GLN A 35 -11.96 3.01 -12.37
N ILE A 36 -11.41 1.82 -12.58
CA ILE A 36 -11.58 1.05 -13.82
C ILE A 36 -12.39 -0.20 -13.51
N PRO A 37 -13.61 -0.35 -14.08
CA PRO A 37 -14.41 -1.56 -13.91
C PRO A 37 -13.64 -2.81 -14.32
N GLY A 38 -13.62 -3.81 -13.45
CA GLY A 38 -12.93 -5.08 -13.69
C GLY A 38 -11.41 -5.03 -13.52
N ALA A 39 -10.83 -3.92 -13.04
CA ALA A 39 -9.42 -3.90 -12.71
C ALA A 39 -9.10 -4.96 -11.62
N PRO A 40 -7.97 -5.68 -11.75
CA PRO A 40 -7.59 -6.70 -10.79
C PRO A 40 -7.23 -6.05 -9.44
N ILE A 41 -7.80 -6.58 -8.37
CA ILE A 41 -7.49 -6.16 -6.99
C ILE A 41 -6.13 -6.71 -6.50
N HIS A 42 -5.62 -7.75 -7.16
CA HIS A 42 -4.36 -8.39 -6.84
C HIS A 42 -3.24 -7.99 -7.82
N ASN A 43 -2.00 -8.04 -7.38
CA ASN A 43 -0.80 -7.73 -8.17
C ASN A 43 -0.03 -8.99 -8.61
N ASN A 44 -0.64 -10.19 -8.54
CA ASN A 44 0.03 -11.48 -8.73
C ASN A 44 0.88 -11.56 -10.02
N ASP A 45 0.36 -11.06 -11.15
CA ASP A 45 1.09 -11.07 -12.43
C ASP A 45 2.35 -10.21 -12.38
N LEU A 46 2.26 -9.04 -11.72
CA LEU A 46 3.39 -8.15 -11.50
C LEU A 46 4.42 -8.80 -10.57
N GLU A 47 3.98 -9.39 -9.46
CA GLU A 47 4.88 -10.07 -8.52
C GLU A 47 5.59 -11.26 -9.16
N ARG A 48 4.87 -12.04 -9.99
CA ARG A 48 5.46 -13.12 -10.77
C ARG A 48 6.52 -12.59 -11.73
N GLY A 49 6.24 -11.51 -12.45
CA GLY A 49 7.22 -10.86 -13.33
C GLY A 49 8.46 -10.36 -12.58
N LEU A 50 8.28 -9.70 -11.44
CA LEU A 50 9.36 -9.21 -10.59
C LEU A 50 10.23 -10.33 -10.02
N LYS A 51 9.62 -11.45 -9.61
CA LYS A 51 10.35 -12.65 -9.16
C LYS A 51 11.22 -13.20 -10.28
N MET A 52 10.68 -13.33 -11.49
CA MET A 52 11.47 -13.80 -12.64
C MET A 52 12.63 -12.85 -12.96
N ALA A 53 12.41 -11.54 -12.95
CA ALA A 53 13.47 -10.55 -13.19
C ALA A 53 14.57 -10.58 -12.11
N SER A 54 14.22 -10.88 -10.86
CA SER A 54 15.18 -11.00 -9.76
C SER A 54 16.03 -12.28 -9.84
N LEU A 55 15.50 -13.33 -10.48
CA LEU A 55 16.17 -14.61 -10.71
C LEU A 55 17.06 -14.63 -11.97
N GLN A 56 16.93 -13.63 -12.85
CA GLN A 56 17.79 -13.44 -14.03
C GLN A 56 19.09 -12.68 -13.71
N LYS A 57 19.46 -12.59 -12.42
CA LYS A 57 20.72 -11.98 -11.96
C LYS A 57 21.78 -13.03 -11.66
#